data_AF-A0A1S3F5M8-F1
#
_entry.id   AF-A0A1S3F5M8-F1
#
_cell.length_a   1.000
_cell.length_b   1.000
_cell.length_c   1.000
_cell.angle_alpha   90.00
_cell.angle_beta   90.00
_cell.angle_gamma   90.00
#
_symmetry.space_group_name_H-M   'P 1'
#
loop_
_entity.id
_entity.type
_entity.pdbx_description
1 polymer ?
#
loop_
_entity_poly.entity_id
_entity_poly.type
_entity_poly.pdbx_seq_one_letter_code
_entity_poly.pdbx_strand_id
1 'polypeptide(L)'
;MPKAKGKTRRQKFGYNVNRKRLNRNARRKAAPRIECSHIRHAWDHSKSVRQNLAEMGLAMDPNKAVPLRKRKIWRQKPAFQRRKETRCLGTSLTMSATW
;
A
#
# COMPACT_ATOMS: atom_id res chain seq x y z
N MET A 1 -8.04 25.86 -17.98
CA MET A 1 -8.55 24.51 -17.61
C MET A 1 -7.51 23.47 -18.03
N PRO A 2 -6.84 22.75 -17.11
CA PRO A 2 -5.85 21.75 -17.51
C PRO A 2 -6.60 20.56 -18.12
N LYS A 3 -6.40 20.32 -19.42
CA LYS A 3 -6.95 19.15 -20.12
C LYS A 3 -6.44 17.89 -19.41
N ALA A 4 -7.34 17.07 -18.88
CA ALA A 4 -7.00 15.84 -18.18
C ALA A 4 -6.02 15.00 -19.03
N LYS A 5 -4.85 14.68 -18.48
CA LYS A 5 -3.84 13.85 -19.16
C LYS A 5 -4.51 12.54 -19.59
N GLY A 6 -4.45 12.29 -20.90
CA GLY A 6 -5.29 11.34 -21.60
C GLY A 6 -5.20 9.90 -21.10
N LYS A 7 -6.23 9.12 -21.46
CA LYS A 7 -6.35 7.68 -21.20
C LYS A 7 -5.00 6.99 -21.43
N THR A 8 -4.47 6.31 -20.41
CA THR A 8 -3.36 5.39 -20.58
C THR A 8 -3.73 4.41 -21.67
N ARG A 9 -2.93 4.36 -22.75
CA ARG A 9 -3.18 3.49 -23.91
C ARG A 9 -3.37 2.06 -23.40
N ARG A 10 -4.51 1.43 -23.73
CA ARG A 10 -4.80 0.04 -23.32
C ARG A 10 -3.64 -0.84 -23.77
N GLN A 11 -3.02 -1.53 -22.82
CA GLN A 11 -1.92 -2.45 -23.11
C GLN A 11 -2.43 -3.51 -24.09
N LYS A 12 -1.84 -3.57 -25.29
CA LYS A 12 -2.19 -4.57 -26.30
C LYS A 12 -1.66 -5.94 -25.85
N PHE A 13 -2.40 -7.00 -26.15
CA PHE A 13 -1.93 -8.36 -25.88
C PHE A 13 -0.76 -8.68 -26.82
N GLY A 14 0.44 -8.89 -26.26
CA GLY A 14 1.59 -9.34 -27.04
C GLY A 14 1.45 -10.81 -27.42
N TYR A 15 1.07 -11.08 -28.67
CA TYR A 15 0.86 -12.44 -29.19
C TYR A 15 2.14 -13.30 -29.17
N ASN A 16 3.31 -12.68 -29.27
CA ASN A 16 4.60 -13.38 -29.28
C ASN A 16 5.10 -13.73 -27.87
N VAL A 17 4.38 -13.34 -26.82
CA VAL A 17 4.80 -13.53 -25.43
C VAL A 17 4.19 -14.80 -24.84
N ASN A 18 5.04 -15.78 -24.52
CA ASN A 18 4.60 -16.95 -23.77
C ASN A 18 4.40 -16.60 -22.28
N ARG A 19 3.18 -16.18 -21.93
CA ARG A 19 2.80 -15.78 -20.57
C ARG A 19 3.00 -16.89 -19.53
N LYS A 20 2.83 -18.16 -19.91
CA LYS A 20 3.07 -19.30 -19.01
C LYS A 20 4.54 -19.39 -18.60
N ARG A 21 5.47 -19.15 -19.54
CA ARG A 21 6.92 -19.11 -19.24
C ARG A 21 7.26 -17.90 -18.35
N LEU A 22 6.71 -16.72 -18.65
CA LEU A 22 6.94 -15.53 -17.82
C LEU A 22 6.46 -15.72 -16.38
N ASN A 23 5.26 -16.25 -16.18
CA ASN A 23 4.71 -16.49 -14.84
C ASN A 23 5.56 -17.51 -14.06
N ARG A 24 6.04 -18.58 -14.72
CA ARG A 24 6.96 -19.53 -14.08
C ARG A 24 8.27 -18.86 -13.67
N ASN A 25 8.85 -18.02 -14.54
CA ASN A 25 10.08 -17.31 -14.23
C ASN A 25 9.88 -16.29 -13.09
N ALA A 26 8.77 -15.55 -13.10
CA ALA A 26 8.44 -14.61 -12.03
C ALA A 26 8.27 -15.34 -10.69
N ARG A 27 7.58 -16.48 -10.67
CA ARG A 27 7.43 -17.31 -9.46
C ARG A 27 8.78 -17.82 -8.94
N ARG A 28 9.68 -18.27 -9.82
CA ARG A 28 11.04 -18.70 -9.44
C ARG A 28 11.85 -17.57 -8.84
N LYS A 29 11.76 -16.36 -9.42
CA LYS A 29 12.46 -15.16 -8.90
C LYS A 29 11.88 -14.65 -7.57
N ALA A 30 10.58 -14.83 -7.36
CA ALA A 30 9.90 -14.44 -6.12
C ALA A 30 10.06 -15.47 -4.99
N ALA A 31 10.62 -16.65 -5.27
CA ALA A 31 10.85 -17.67 -4.25
C ALA A 31 11.92 -17.17 -3.24
N PRO A 32 11.72 -17.41 -1.93
CA PRO A 32 12.67 -16.96 -0.92
C PRO A 32 13.99 -17.73 -1.04
N ARG A 33 15.11 -17.01 -0.87
CA ARG A 33 16.42 -17.62 -0.66
C ARG A 33 16.53 -17.98 0.81
N ILE A 34 16.11 -19.20 1.14
CA ILE A 34 16.12 -19.76 2.50
C ILE A 34 17.57 -20.16 2.79
N GLU A 35 18.11 -19.91 3.99
CA GLU A 35 19.47 -20.35 4.36
C GLU A 35 19.53 -21.72 5.05
N CYS A 36 18.55 -22.00 5.92
CA CYS A 36 18.47 -23.27 6.64
C CYS A 36 18.28 -24.47 5.70
N SER A 37 19.15 -25.47 5.81
CA SER A 37 19.13 -26.70 5.00
C SER A 37 17.83 -27.50 5.19
N HIS A 38 17.39 -27.70 6.43
CA HIS A 38 16.18 -28.47 6.74
C HIS A 38 14.93 -27.89 6.06
N ILE A 39 14.78 -26.57 6.11
CA ILE A 39 13.66 -25.88 5.47
C ILE A 39 13.77 -25.98 3.95
N ARG A 40 14.97 -25.84 3.38
CA ARG A 40 15.20 -26.02 1.93
C ARG A 40 14.76 -27.41 1.47
N HIS A 41 15.10 -28.46 2.21
CA HIS A 41 14.75 -29.84 1.86
C HIS A 41 13.25 -30.12 2.00
N ALA A 42 12.59 -29.54 3.00
CA ALA A 42 11.15 -29.67 3.18
C ALA A 42 10.33 -28.79 2.22
N TRP A 43 10.96 -27.88 1.47
CA TRP A 43 10.27 -26.89 0.64
C TRP A 43 9.79 -27.48 -0.70
N ASP A 44 8.46 -27.55 -0.89
CA ASP A 44 7.88 -27.94 -2.17
C ASP A 44 7.56 -26.72 -3.06
N HIS A 45 8.13 -26.67 -4.27
CA HIS A 45 7.89 -25.60 -5.24
C HIS A 45 6.49 -25.63 -5.89
N SER A 46 5.79 -26.76 -5.81
CA SER A 46 4.43 -26.92 -6.33
C SER A 46 3.39 -26.21 -5.48
N LYS A 47 3.63 -26.17 -4.16
CA LYS A 47 2.74 -25.63 -3.13
C LYS A 47 2.89 -24.13 -2.95
N SER A 48 1.89 -23.53 -2.31
CA SER A 48 1.96 -22.12 -1.89
C SER A 48 2.89 -21.95 -0.69
N VAL A 49 3.47 -20.76 -0.54
CA VAL A 49 4.30 -20.40 0.64
C VAL A 49 3.55 -20.66 1.95
N ARG A 50 2.25 -20.34 1.99
CA ARG A 50 1.39 -20.60 3.16
C ARG A 50 1.28 -22.08 3.49
N GLN A 51 1.06 -22.90 2.48
CA GLN A 51 0.90 -24.34 2.67
C GLN A 51 2.21 -25.00 3.10
N ASN A 52 3.34 -24.64 2.46
CA ASN A 52 4.66 -25.13 2.85
C ASN A 52 4.97 -24.83 4.32
N LEU A 53 4.73 -23.59 4.75
CA LEU A 53 4.99 -23.22 6.13
C LEU A 53 4.05 -23.92 7.10
N ALA A 54 2.77 -24.05 6.76
CA ALA A 54 1.80 -24.77 7.59
C ALA A 54 2.15 -26.26 7.76
N GLU A 55 2.60 -26.94 6.70
CA GLU A 55 3.00 -28.35 6.75
C GLU A 55 4.25 -28.58 7.61
N MET A 56 5.18 -27.60 7.64
CA MET A 56 6.34 -27.63 8.55
C MET A 56 6.00 -27.19 9.98
N GLY A 57 4.75 -26.81 10.27
CA GLY A 57 4.34 -26.27 11.57
C GLY A 57 4.84 -24.85 11.85
N LEU A 58 5.21 -24.10 10.80
CA LEU A 58 5.72 -22.74 10.89
C LEU A 58 4.61 -21.70 10.71
N ALA A 59 4.70 -20.60 11.45
CA ALA A 59 3.79 -19.48 11.33
C ALA A 59 4.09 -18.65 10.07
N MET A 60 3.07 -18.46 9.23
CA MET A 60 3.14 -17.55 8.07
C MET A 60 3.29 -16.08 8.46
N ASP A 61 2.58 -15.67 9.49
CA ASP A 61 2.59 -14.31 10.00
C ASP A 61 2.92 -14.38 11.50
N PRO A 62 4.12 -13.94 11.90
CA PRO A 62 4.55 -14.03 13.29
C PRO A 62 3.66 -13.19 14.20
N ASN A 63 3.11 -12.07 13.72
CA ASN A 63 2.24 -11.20 14.52
C ASN A 63 0.85 -11.80 14.76
N LYS A 64 0.42 -12.75 13.91
CA LYS A 64 -0.81 -13.52 14.12
C LYS A 64 -0.60 -14.70 15.06
N ALA A 65 0.55 -15.38 14.94
CA ALA A 65 0.89 -16.49 15.81
C ALA A 65 1.20 -16.00 17.24
N VAL A 66 1.92 -14.88 17.36
CA VAL A 66 2.24 -14.23 18.63
C VAL A 66 1.75 -12.78 18.60
N PRO A 67 0.51 -12.52 19.04
CA PRO A 67 -0.05 -11.18 19.04
C PRO A 67 0.78 -10.21 19.88
N LEU A 68 1.26 -9.15 19.25
CA LEU A 68 1.95 -8.08 19.96
C LEU A 68 0.98 -7.34 20.87
N ARG A 69 1.33 -7.23 22.15
CA ARG A 69 0.57 -6.43 23.12
C ARG A 69 0.64 -4.96 22.72
N LYS A 70 -0.49 -4.36 22.32
CA LYS A 70 -0.55 -2.92 22.02
C LYS A 70 -0.36 -2.14 23.32
N ARG A 71 0.68 -1.30 23.39
CA ARG A 71 0.79 -0.29 24.47
C ARG A 71 -0.39 0.67 24.33
N LYS A 72 -1.15 0.88 25.40
CA LYS A 72 -2.14 1.96 25.48
C LYS A 72 -1.36 3.28 25.49
N ILE A 73 -1.13 3.86 24.31
CA ILE A 73 -0.67 5.25 24.22
C ILE A 73 -1.88 6.09 24.58
N TRP A 74 -1.84 6.76 25.74
CA TRP A 74 -2.79 7.80 26.08
C TRP A 74 -2.64 8.91 25.04
N ARG A 75 -3.49 8.88 24.00
CA ARG A 75 -3.54 9.97 23.01
C ARG A 75 -4.02 11.20 23.75
N GLN A 76 -3.12 12.16 24.02
CA GLN A 76 -3.55 13.52 24.28
C GLN A 76 -4.39 13.95 23.07
N LYS A 77 -5.65 14.30 23.30
CA LYS A 77 -6.51 14.86 22.25
C LYS A 77 -5.81 16.11 21.73
N PRO A 78 -5.59 16.28 20.41
CA PRO A 78 -5.06 17.53 19.91
C PRO A 78 -6.02 18.64 20.31
N ALA A 79 -5.47 19.70 20.91
CA ALA A 79 -6.24 20.87 21.31
C ALA A 79 -6.96 21.43 20.07
N PHE A 80 -8.28 21.53 20.20
CA PHE A 80 -9.22 22.21 19.32
C PHE A 80 -8.57 23.22 18.36
N GLN A 81 -8.49 22.88 17.07
CA GLN A 81 -8.07 23.81 16.03
C GLN A 81 -9.19 24.84 15.82
N ARG A 82 -9.02 26.04 16.40
CA ARG A 82 -9.88 27.19 16.08
C ARG A 82 -9.82 27.45 14.57
N ARG A 83 -10.95 27.25 13.89
CA ARG A 83 -11.17 27.75 12.53
C ARG A 83 -10.92 29.27 12.57
N LYS A 84 -9.92 29.75 11.84
CA LYS A 84 -9.80 31.18 11.56
C LYS A 84 -10.90 31.52 10.56
N GLU A 85 -11.96 32.16 11.04
CA GLU A 85 -12.92 32.86 10.18
C GLU A 85 -12.18 33.99 9.49
N THR A 86 -11.98 33.87 8.18
CA THR A 86 -11.60 34.99 7.33
C THR A 86 -12.79 35.94 7.24
N ARG A 87 -12.81 36.99 8.05
CA ARG A 87 -13.72 38.13 7.83
C ARG A 87 -13.29 38.85 6.56
N CYS A 88 -13.99 38.63 5.47
CA CYS A 88 -13.96 39.53 4.32
C CYS A 88 -14.66 40.82 4.76
N LEU A 89 -13.88 41.86 5.10
CA LEU A 89 -14.42 43.20 5.28
C LEU A 89 -14.75 43.74 3.89
N GLY A 90 -16.04 43.73 3.55
CA GLY A 90 -16.57 44.48 2.42
C GLY A 90 -16.34 45.96 2.68
N THR A 91 -15.41 46.56 1.94
CA THR A 91 -15.29 48.00 1.81
C THR A 91 -16.45 48.49 0.95
N SER A 92 -17.52 48.94 1.60
CA SER A 92 -18.46 49.90 1.04
C SER A 92 -18.32 51.19 1.84
N LEU A 93 -17.55 52.15 1.34
CA LEU A 93 -17.59 53.52 1.85
C LEU A 93 -17.90 54.46 0.69
N THR A 94 -19.19 54.75 0.58
CA THR A 94 -19.75 55.97 0.00
C THR A 94 -19.36 57.16 0.88
N MET A 95 -18.70 58.20 0.33
CA MET A 95 -18.72 59.60 0.79
C MET A 95 -18.16 60.46 -0.38
N SER A 96 -19.02 61.06 -1.20
CA SER A 96 -19.44 62.47 -1.16
C SER A 96 -18.40 63.50 -1.64
N ALA A 97 -18.67 64.03 -2.85
CA ALA A 97 -18.68 65.43 -3.30
C ALA A 97 -17.59 66.44 -2.90
N THR A 98 -17.02 67.09 -3.93
CA THR A 98 -16.67 68.53 -3.92
C THR A 98 -16.65 69.11 -5.35
N TRP A 99 -17.53 70.11 -5.56
CA TRP A 99 -17.56 71.26 -6.49
C TRP A 99 -17.31 71.05 -7.99
#